data_AF-A0ABD0Q9T2-F1
#
_entry.id   AF-A0ABD0Q9T2-F1
#
_cell.length_a   1.000
_cell.length_b   1.000
_cell.length_c   1.000
_cell.angle_alpha   90.00
_cell.angle_beta   90.00
_cell.angle_gamma   90.00
#
_symmetry.space_group_name_H-M   'P 1'
#
loop_
_entity.id
_entity.type
_entity.pdbx_description
1 polymer ?
#
loop_
_entity_poly.entity_id
_entity_poly.type
_entity_poly.pdbx_seq_one_letter_code
_entity_poly.pdbx_strand_id
1 'polypeptide(L)'
;AYLSQFYRDPNATKFRSRMTSLLDLKNELKAMQEFFGLEVTGKLDSNTIETMKKPRCGVTDVAKYGHFQGKPRWKQSVVTY
;
A
#
# COMPACT_ATOMS: atom_id res chain seq x y z
N ALA A 1 -4.55 2.78 10.49
CA ALA A 1 -3.30 2.26 11.08
C ALA A 1 -2.48 1.50 10.02
N TYR A 2 -2.96 0.37 9.46
CA TYR A 2 -2.21 -0.38 8.44
C TYR A 2 -2.45 0.09 6.99
N LEU A 3 -3.69 0.05 6.51
CA LEU A 3 -4.01 0.45 5.12
C LEU A 3 -3.64 1.91 4.84
N SER A 4 -3.85 2.77 5.83
CA SER A 4 -3.42 4.17 5.80
C SER A 4 -1.92 4.36 5.65
N GLN A 5 -1.10 3.40 6.08
CA GLN A 5 0.35 3.47 6.02
C GLN A 5 0.90 2.88 4.71
N PHE A 6 0.34 1.75 4.25
CA PHE A 6 0.90 1.00 3.12
C PHE A 6 0.15 1.17 1.80
N TYR A 7 -1.14 1.51 1.84
CA TYR A 7 -2.04 1.53 0.66
C TYR A 7 -2.72 2.88 0.39
N ARG A 8 -2.58 3.87 1.29
CA ARG A 8 -3.15 5.20 1.08
C ARG A 8 -2.14 6.10 0.36
N ASP A 9 -2.53 6.59 -0.83
CA ASP A 9 -1.77 7.63 -1.54
C ASP A 9 -2.10 9.03 -0.99
N PRO A 10 -1.13 9.75 -0.39
CA PRO A 10 -1.33 11.11 0.12
C PRO A 10 -1.60 12.15 -0.99
N ASN A 11 -1.28 11.86 -2.25
CA ASN A 11 -1.58 12.77 -3.36
C ASN A 11 -3.02 12.63 -3.87
N ALA A 12 -3.69 11.51 -3.59
CA ALA A 12 -5.08 11.26 -3.99
C ALA A 12 -6.12 11.93 -3.05
N THR A 13 -5.69 12.64 -2.00
CA THR A 13 -6.53 12.93 -0.82
C THR A 13 -7.09 14.35 -0.70
N LYS A 14 -6.97 15.21 -1.72
CA LYS A 14 -7.36 16.63 -1.55
C LYS A 14 -8.88 16.90 -1.45
N PHE A 15 -9.75 15.94 -1.76
CA PHE A 15 -11.22 16.11 -1.66
C PHE A 15 -11.93 14.79 -1.33
N ARG A 16 -12.05 14.40 -0.05
CA ARG A 16 -12.80 13.19 0.33
C ARG A 16 -14.03 13.52 1.20
N SER A 17 -15.21 13.23 0.69
CA SER A 17 -16.48 13.18 1.44
C SER A 17 -16.56 11.89 2.27
N ARG A 18 -17.42 11.82 3.31
CA ARG A 18 -17.58 10.60 4.14
C ARG A 18 -17.92 9.34 3.32
N MET A 19 -18.72 9.48 2.26
CA MET A 19 -19.14 8.36 1.42
C MET A 19 -18.00 7.84 0.52
N THR A 20 -17.16 8.74 -0.01
CA THR A 20 -15.94 8.37 -0.76
C THR A 20 -14.93 7.65 0.14
N SER A 21 -14.81 8.07 1.40
CA SER A 21 -13.94 7.41 2.40
C SER A 21 -14.22 5.92 2.62
N LEU A 22 -15.51 5.51 2.63
CA LEU A 22 -15.87 4.09 2.79
C LEU A 22 -15.59 3.26 1.54
N LEU A 23 -15.84 3.82 0.35
CA LEU A 23 -15.46 3.17 -0.91
C LEU A 23 -13.94 3.03 -1.02
N ASP A 24 -13.20 4.06 -0.61
CA ASP A 24 -11.74 4.04 -0.62
C ASP A 24 -11.19 2.94 0.28
N LEU A 25 -11.72 2.79 1.50
CA LEU A 25 -11.26 1.74 2.42
C LEU A 25 -11.49 0.34 1.86
N LYS A 26 -12.63 0.13 1.18
CA LYS A 26 -12.92 -1.15 0.51
C LYS A 26 -11.96 -1.39 -0.65
N ASN A 27 -11.60 -0.36 -1.41
CA ASN A 27 -10.65 -0.46 -2.51
C ASN A 27 -9.22 -0.70 -1.99
N GLU A 28 -8.80 -0.01 -0.93
CA GLU A 28 -7.53 -0.21 -0.24
C GLU A 28 -7.41 -1.65 0.30
N LEU A 29 -8.50 -2.20 0.87
CA LEU A 29 -8.55 -3.61 1.29
C LEU A 29 -8.38 -4.58 0.12
N LYS A 30 -9.08 -4.34 -0.99
CA LYS A 30 -8.97 -5.20 -2.17
C LYS A 30 -7.57 -5.19 -2.76
N ALA A 31 -6.96 -4.01 -2.87
CA ALA A 31 -5.59 -3.86 -3.33
C ALA A 31 -4.59 -4.59 -2.42
N MET A 32 -4.82 -4.56 -1.11
CA MET A 32 -4.01 -5.32 -0.16
C MET A 32 -4.19 -6.83 -0.34
N GLN A 33 -5.42 -7.31 -0.44
CA GLN A 33 -5.69 -8.72 -0.66
C GLN A 33 -5.06 -9.23 -1.95
N GLU A 34 -5.18 -8.47 -3.04
CA GLU A 34 -4.57 -8.79 -4.33
C GLU A 34 -3.03 -8.83 -4.25
N PHE A 35 -2.40 -7.88 -3.59
CA PHE A 35 -0.93 -7.82 -3.43
C PHE A 35 -0.37 -9.04 -2.70
N PHE A 36 -1.07 -9.51 -1.66
CA PHE A 36 -0.67 -10.69 -0.89
C PHE A 36 -1.19 -12.02 -1.45
N GLY A 37 -1.91 -12.00 -2.58
CA GLY A 37 -2.50 -13.19 -3.18
C GLY A 37 -3.61 -13.82 -2.35
N LEU A 38 -4.29 -13.04 -1.52
CA LEU A 38 -5.46 -13.44 -0.74
C LEU A 38 -6.74 -13.37 -1.60
N GLU A 39 -7.80 -14.01 -1.13
CA GLU A 39 -9.11 -13.87 -1.76
C GLU A 39 -9.62 -12.42 -1.67
N VAL A 40 -9.92 -11.82 -2.83
CA VAL A 40 -10.31 -10.41 -2.95
C VAL A 40 -11.77 -10.22 -2.56
N THR A 41 -12.05 -10.24 -1.26
CA THR A 41 -13.40 -10.06 -0.70
C THR A 41 -13.75 -8.59 -0.47
N GLY A 42 -12.75 -7.73 -0.29
CA GLY A 42 -12.91 -6.35 0.17
C GLY A 42 -13.49 -6.25 1.58
N LYS A 43 -13.39 -7.33 2.37
CA LYS A 43 -13.78 -7.42 3.77
C LYS A 43 -12.58 -7.79 4.62
N LEU A 44 -12.65 -7.47 5.91
CA LEU A 44 -11.61 -7.85 6.86
C LEU A 44 -11.86 -9.29 7.35
N ASP A 45 -11.30 -10.26 6.65
CA ASP A 45 -11.33 -11.68 7.03
C ASP A 45 -10.13 -12.07 7.93
N SER A 46 -10.19 -13.27 8.51
CA SER A 46 -9.15 -13.77 9.43
C SER A 46 -7.77 -13.84 8.79
N ASN A 47 -7.68 -14.24 7.52
CA ASN A 47 -6.40 -14.40 6.81
C ASN A 47 -5.80 -13.02 6.49
N THR A 48 -6.64 -12.06 6.11
CA THR A 48 -6.26 -10.66 5.93
C THR A 48 -5.69 -10.10 7.24
N ILE A 49 -6.36 -10.30 8.38
CA ILE A 49 -5.89 -9.81 9.68
C ILE A 49 -4.56 -10.46 10.09
N GLU A 50 -4.42 -11.77 9.90
CA GLU A 50 -3.18 -12.49 10.21
C GLU A 50 -2.01 -11.94 9.39
N THR A 51 -2.24 -11.68 8.10
CA THR A 51 -1.25 -11.10 7.20
C THR A 51 -0.87 -9.68 7.61
N MET A 52 -1.84 -8.85 8.00
CA MET A 52 -1.60 -7.48 8.47
C MET A 52 -0.78 -7.41 9.77
N LYS A 53 -0.83 -8.47 10.61
CA LYS A 53 -0.08 -8.55 11.87
C LYS A 53 1.37 -9.00 11.71
N LYS A 54 1.73 -9.60 10.57
CA LYS A 54 3.10 -10.07 10.33
C LYS A 54 4.06 -8.88 10.22
N PRO A 55 5.29 -8.98 10.77
CA PRO A 55 6.29 -7.93 10.64
C PRO A 55 6.64 -7.72 9.17
N ARG A 56 6.82 -6.46 8.77
CA ARG A 56 7.05 -6.08 7.37
C ARG A 56 7.91 -4.82 7.25
N CYS A 57 8.37 -4.55 6.03
CA CYS A 57 9.08 -3.32 5.69
C CYS A 57 8.16 -2.10 5.79
N GLY A 58 8.72 -0.93 6.10
CA GLY A 58 8.01 0.36 6.22
C GLY A 58 7.69 1.06 4.89
N VAL A 59 8.11 0.48 3.76
CA VAL A 59 7.86 1.03 2.42
C VAL A 59 6.41 0.73 2.00
N THR A 60 5.78 1.69 1.32
CA THR A 60 4.39 1.56 0.86
C THR A 60 4.27 0.60 -0.33
N ASP A 61 3.14 -0.09 -0.45
CA ASP A 61 2.91 -1.11 -1.50
C ASP A 61 2.31 -0.51 -2.78
N VAL A 62 1.75 0.70 -2.70
CA VAL A 62 1.04 1.35 -3.81
C VAL A 62 1.82 2.49 -4.47
N ALA A 63 2.75 3.12 -3.76
CA ALA A 63 3.41 4.32 -4.30
C ALA A 63 4.58 3.95 -5.19
N LYS A 64 4.76 4.72 -6.27
CA LYS A 64 6.06 4.76 -6.97
C LYS A 64 7.10 5.26 -5.97
N TYR A 65 8.28 4.62 -5.92
CA TYR A 65 9.40 4.98 -5.04
C TYR A 65 9.53 6.51 -4.92
N GLY A 66 8.98 7.08 -3.85
CA GLY A 66 8.75 8.52 -3.76
C GLY A 66 9.99 9.32 -3.37
N HIS A 67 11.03 8.62 -2.89
CA HIS A 67 12.26 9.26 -2.45
C HIS A 67 13.10 9.76 -3.63
N PHE A 68 13.03 9.10 -4.79
CA PHE A 68 13.79 9.46 -5.98
C PHE A 68 12.87 9.63 -7.18
N GLN A 69 13.08 10.68 -7.97
CA GLN A 69 12.30 10.90 -9.18
C GLN A 69 12.57 9.80 -10.22
N GLY A 70 11.52 9.38 -10.94
CA GLY A 70 11.62 8.44 -12.04
C GLY A 70 11.86 6.99 -11.60
N LYS A 71 12.78 6.30 -12.28
CA LYS A 71 13.17 4.91 -11.99
C LYS A 71 14.63 4.91 -11.52
N PRO A 72 14.89 5.04 -10.20
CA PRO A 72 16.25 5.07 -9.69
C PRO A 72 16.97 3.76 -10.07
N ARG A 73 18.16 3.90 -10.64
CA ARG A 73 19.07 2.79 -10.95
C ARG A 73 20.49 3.20 -10.62
N TRP A 74 21.29 2.27 -10.12
CA TRP A 74 22.73 2.46 -10.05
C TRP A 74 23.27 2.62 -11.48
N LYS A 75 24.03 3.71 -11.72
CA LYS A 75 24.68 3.97 -13.01
C LYS A 75 25.98 3.17 -13.16
N GLN A 76 26.55 2.71 -12.06
CA GLN A 76 27.79 1.95 -11.98
C GLN A 76 27.53 0.60 -11.31
N SER A 77 28.40 -0.38 -11.58
CA SER A 77 28.31 -1.74 -11.04
C SER A 77 28.91 -1.87 -9.65
N VAL A 78 29.91 -1.07 -9.31
CA VAL A 78 30.55 -1.07 -7.99
C VAL A 78 29.83 -0.06 -7.08
N VAL A 79 29.14 -0.57 -6.07
CA VAL A 79 28.40 0.21 -5.07
C VAL A 79 29.13 0.12 -3.73
N THR A 80 29.31 1.26 -3.06
CA THR A 80 29.92 1.37 -1.72
C THR A 80 28.86 1.83 -0.71
N TYR A 81 29.02 1.46 0.56
CA TYR A 81 28.08 1.75 1.64
C TYR A 81 28.68 2.68 2.70
#